data_AF-A0A1M4NB96-F1
#
_entry.id   AF-A0A1M4NB96-F1
#
_cell.length_a   1.000
_cell.length_b   1.000
_cell.length_c   1.000
_cell.angle_alpha   90.00
_cell.angle_beta   90.00
_cell.angle_gamma   90.00
#
_symmetry.space_group_name_H-M   'P 1'
#
loop_
_entity.id
_entity.type
_entity.pdbx_description
1 polymer ?
#
loop_
_entity_poly.entity_id
_entity_poly.type
_entity_poly.pdbx_seq_one_letter_code
_entity_poly.pdbx_strand_id
1 'polypeptide(L)'
;MYCFTYASSYDCVFNELILWSDISSEHPIVAKTLADLSGKKLSKDIEEKLNSFQRDFADFKKKVVQTREQLVYNQYYRNDIGGELRKLISEFLIMDEKFLKFIEELKKVAPEDKVWQTLMGHFIEEQTFMKKLFEDLKLQMD
;
A
#
# COMPACT_ATOMS: atom_id res chain seq x y z
N MET A 1 0.23 -9.52 18.64
CA MET A 1 0.05 -8.90 17.31
C MET A 1 -0.99 -9.74 16.58
N TYR A 2 -2.24 -9.30 16.54
CA TYR A 2 -3.41 -10.12 16.13
C TYR A 2 -4.29 -9.47 15.04
N CYS A 3 -3.81 -8.44 14.32
CA CYS A 3 -4.55 -7.87 13.18
C CYS A 3 -4.37 -8.64 11.87
N PHE A 4 -4.12 -9.95 11.93
CA PHE A 4 -3.93 -10.74 10.72
C PHE A 4 -5.25 -11.07 9.99
N THR A 5 -6.38 -10.99 10.72
CA THR A 5 -7.74 -11.32 10.22
C THR A 5 -8.88 -10.59 10.94
N TYR A 6 -8.66 -10.07 12.16
CA TYR A 6 -9.70 -9.44 12.97
C TYR A 6 -9.25 -8.09 13.54
N ALA A 7 -10.14 -7.09 13.46
CA ALA A 7 -9.95 -5.78 14.04
C ALA A 7 -10.09 -5.84 15.57
N SER A 8 -9.00 -6.21 16.27
CA SER A 8 -8.99 -6.26 17.75
C SER A 8 -9.12 -4.88 18.41
N SER A 9 -8.81 -3.80 17.66
CA SER A 9 -9.05 -2.40 18.02
C SER A 9 -8.88 -1.49 16.80
N TYR A 10 -9.35 -0.24 16.86
CA TYR A 10 -9.07 0.76 15.81
C TYR A 10 -7.57 1.03 15.64
N ASP A 11 -6.83 1.04 16.74
CA ASP A 11 -5.37 1.22 16.75
C ASP A 11 -4.64 0.13 15.95
N CYS A 12 -5.18 -1.08 16.02
CA CYS A 12 -4.68 -2.22 15.28
C CYS A 12 -4.81 -1.98 13.76
N VAL A 13 -5.94 -1.42 13.31
CA VAL A 13 -6.15 -1.10 11.88
C VAL A 13 -5.32 0.09 11.41
N PHE A 14 -5.11 1.10 12.25
CA PHE A 14 -4.13 2.15 11.96
C PHE A 14 -2.73 1.60 11.75
N ASN A 15 -2.29 0.65 12.58
CA ASN A 15 -0.96 0.05 12.44
C ASN A 15 -0.84 -0.74 11.13
N GLU A 16 -1.86 -1.50 10.74
CA GLU A 16 -1.87 -2.19 9.44
C GLU A 16 -1.81 -1.19 8.29
N LEU A 17 -2.62 -0.12 8.30
CA LEU A 17 -2.57 0.92 7.27
C LEU A 17 -1.17 1.56 7.17
N ILE A 18 -0.54 1.85 8.31
CA ILE A 18 0.82 2.42 8.33
C ILE A 18 1.84 1.42 7.75
N LEU A 19 1.79 0.16 8.17
CA LEU A 19 2.70 -0.89 7.73
C LEU A 19 2.60 -1.12 6.23
N TRP A 20 1.39 -1.37 5.73
CA TRP A 20 1.18 -1.69 4.32
C TRP A 20 1.41 -0.50 3.40
N SER A 21 1.15 0.72 3.85
CA SER A 21 1.54 1.92 3.10
C SER A 21 3.05 2.10 3.02
N ASP A 22 3.79 1.70 4.06
CA ASP A 22 5.25 1.74 4.05
C ASP A 22 5.81 0.72 3.05
N ILE A 23 5.41 -0.55 3.17
CA ILE A 23 5.81 -1.63 2.27
C ILE A 23 5.48 -1.27 0.82
N SER A 24 4.26 -0.82 0.54
CA SER A 24 3.85 -0.42 -0.81
C SER A 24 4.63 0.79 -1.34
N SER A 25 5.13 1.67 -0.48
CA SER A 25 6.00 2.78 -0.90
C SER A 25 7.44 2.33 -1.24
N GLU A 26 7.89 1.20 -0.70
CA GLU A 26 9.21 0.62 -0.97
C GLU A 26 9.24 -0.19 -2.28
N HIS A 27 8.14 -0.84 -2.65
CA HIS A 27 8.06 -1.66 -3.88
C HIS A 27 8.56 -0.91 -5.13
N PRO A 28 8.16 0.35 -5.41
CA PRO A 28 8.68 1.07 -6.56
C PRO A 28 10.18 1.37 -6.49
N ILE A 29 10.72 1.61 -5.28
CA ILE A 29 12.15 1.85 -5.07
C ILE A 29 12.93 0.58 -5.40
N VAL A 30 12.50 -0.55 -4.85
CA VAL A 30 13.11 -1.87 -5.09
C VAL A 30 13.07 -2.23 -6.58
N ALA A 31 11.94 -1.99 -7.27
CA ALA A 31 11.83 -2.21 -8.71
C ALA A 31 12.87 -1.39 -9.51
N LYS A 32 13.00 -0.10 -9.20
CA LYS A 32 14.00 0.78 -9.85
C LYS A 32 15.42 0.30 -9.58
N THR A 33 15.75 0.03 -8.31
CA THR A 33 17.08 -0.44 -7.92
C THR A 33 17.43 -1.76 -8.60
N LEU A 34 16.51 -2.71 -8.67
CA LEU A 34 16.76 -3.98 -9.36
C LEU A 34 16.95 -3.78 -10.87
N ALA A 35 16.15 -2.89 -11.48
CA ALA A 35 16.30 -2.56 -12.89
C ALA A 35 17.69 -1.99 -13.18
N ASP A 36 18.12 -0.99 -12.40
CA ASP A 36 19.43 -0.34 -12.52
C ASP A 36 20.58 -1.34 -12.34
N LEU A 37 20.54 -2.15 -11.26
CA LEU A 37 21.57 -3.16 -10.98
C LEU A 37 21.65 -4.25 -12.05
N SER A 38 20.53 -4.53 -12.72
CA SER A 38 20.46 -5.53 -13.79
C SER A 38 20.70 -4.96 -15.18
N GLY A 39 21.02 -3.66 -15.30
CA GLY A 39 21.20 -2.98 -16.59
C GLY A 39 19.91 -2.87 -17.43
N LYS A 40 18.74 -3.00 -16.81
CA LYS A 40 17.44 -2.87 -17.49
C LYS A 40 17.08 -1.40 -17.58
N LYS A 41 16.96 -0.88 -18.80
CA LYS A 41 16.49 0.48 -19.03
C LYS A 41 14.97 0.54 -18.93
N LEU A 42 14.48 1.16 -17.87
CA LEU A 42 13.06 1.51 -17.76
C LEU A 42 12.76 2.69 -18.70
N SER A 43 11.55 2.72 -19.25
CA SER A 43 11.11 3.89 -19.98
C SER A 43 10.84 5.04 -19.00
N LYS A 44 10.95 6.28 -19.48
CA LYS A 44 10.67 7.47 -18.67
C LYS A 44 9.25 7.44 -18.07
N ASP A 45 8.25 6.95 -18.81
CA ASP A 45 6.87 6.76 -18.33
C ASP A 45 6.81 5.80 -17.13
N ILE A 46 7.52 4.66 -17.21
CA ILE A 46 7.57 3.68 -16.12
C ILE A 46 8.27 4.26 -14.89
N GLU A 47 9.38 4.97 -15.07
CA GLU A 47 10.10 5.63 -13.98
C GLU A 47 9.24 6.70 -13.29
N GLU A 48 8.51 7.50 -14.06
CA GLU A 48 7.60 8.53 -13.54
C GLU A 48 6.44 7.91 -12.75
N LYS A 49 5.84 6.82 -13.26
CA LYS A 49 4.80 6.06 -12.54
C LYS A 49 5.33 5.46 -11.23
N LEU A 50 6.51 4.82 -11.25
CA LEU A 50 7.16 4.28 -10.05
C LEU A 50 7.37 5.38 -9.00
N ASN A 51 7.88 6.55 -9.42
CA ASN A 51 8.05 7.69 -8.52
C ASN A 51 6.71 8.24 -8.00
N SER A 52 5.64 8.21 -8.79
CA SER A 52 4.30 8.61 -8.34
C SER A 52 3.79 7.68 -7.25
N PHE A 53 3.75 6.37 -7.51
CA PHE A 53 3.27 5.39 -6.52
C PHE A 53 4.07 5.45 -5.22
N GLN A 54 5.40 5.60 -5.30
CA GLN A 54 6.24 5.78 -4.11
C GLN A 54 5.80 6.97 -3.27
N ARG A 55 5.60 8.14 -3.90
CA ARG A 55 5.14 9.35 -3.19
C ARG A 55 3.72 9.20 -2.68
N ASP A 56 2.81 8.68 -3.49
CA ASP A 56 1.39 8.55 -3.16
C ASP A 56 1.22 7.68 -1.91
N PHE A 57 1.88 6.51 -1.85
CA PHE A 57 1.85 5.66 -0.65
C PHE A 57 2.55 6.29 0.57
N ALA A 58 3.69 6.96 0.36
CA ALA A 58 4.40 7.64 1.44
C ALA A 58 3.58 8.81 2.04
N ASP A 59 2.87 9.56 1.20
CA ASP A 59 2.00 10.65 1.63
C ASP A 59 0.72 10.11 2.27
N PHE A 60 0.17 9.01 1.77
CA PHE A 60 -0.93 8.31 2.42
C PHE A 60 -0.54 7.79 3.82
N LYS A 61 0.66 7.20 4.00
CA LYS A 61 1.18 6.84 5.33
C LYS A 61 1.17 8.04 6.29
N LYS A 62 1.68 9.21 5.85
CA LYS A 62 1.68 10.43 6.68
C LYS A 62 0.26 10.84 7.04
N LYS A 63 -0.67 10.78 6.08
CA LYS A 63 -2.09 11.06 6.31
C LYS A 63 -2.67 10.15 7.39
N VAL A 64 -2.43 8.84 7.32
CA VAL A 64 -2.90 7.87 8.33
C VAL A 64 -2.36 8.21 9.73
N VAL A 65 -1.07 8.53 9.85
CA VAL A 65 -0.45 8.95 11.12
C VAL A 65 -1.10 10.22 11.66
N GLN A 66 -1.26 11.24 10.82
CA GLN A 66 -1.89 12.51 11.22
C GLN A 66 -3.35 12.31 11.65
N THR A 67 -4.14 11.51 10.91
CA THR A 67 -5.52 11.19 11.28
C THR A 67 -5.57 10.47 12.63
N ARG A 68 -4.67 9.50 12.88
CA ARG A 68 -4.58 8.81 14.18
C ARG A 68 -4.31 9.80 15.31
N GLU A 69 -3.31 10.67 15.15
CA GLU A 69 -2.98 11.68 16.16
C GLU A 69 -4.16 12.60 16.45
N GLN A 70 -4.84 13.10 15.41
CA GLN A 70 -6.01 13.96 15.58
C GLN A 70 -7.14 13.27 16.36
N LEU A 71 -7.44 12.01 16.07
CA LEU A 71 -8.51 11.27 16.73
C LEU A 71 -8.16 10.87 18.18
N VAL A 72 -6.89 10.61 18.48
CA VAL A 72 -6.43 10.29 19.84
C VAL A 72 -6.49 11.53 20.76
N TYR A 73 -6.01 12.67 20.28
CA TYR A 73 -5.84 13.88 21.08
C TYR A 73 -7.04 14.83 21.08
N ASN A 74 -7.97 14.70 20.13
CA ASN A 74 -9.15 15.57 20.05
C ASN A 74 -10.44 14.85 20.48
N GLN A 75 -10.90 15.18 21.70
CA GLN A 75 -12.12 14.60 22.29
C GLN A 75 -13.39 14.84 21.45
N TYR A 76 -13.43 15.91 20.64
CA TYR A 76 -14.57 16.22 19.77
C TYR A 76 -14.74 15.24 18.59
N TYR A 77 -13.65 14.63 18.10
CA TYR A 77 -13.67 13.75 16.93
C TYR A 77 -13.68 12.26 17.28
N ARG A 78 -13.67 11.89 18.57
CA ARG A 78 -13.70 10.49 19.01
C ARG A 78 -14.96 9.74 18.58
N ASN A 79 -16.03 10.44 18.25
CA ASN A 79 -17.33 9.83 17.94
C ASN A 79 -17.42 9.23 16.52
N ASP A 80 -16.43 9.42 15.64
CA ASP A 80 -16.48 8.90 14.25
C ASP A 80 -15.16 8.24 13.79
N ILE A 81 -14.44 7.57 14.70
CA ILE A 81 -13.18 6.87 14.37
C ILE A 81 -13.43 5.77 13.31
N GLY A 82 -14.55 5.05 13.41
CA GLY A 82 -14.93 4.01 12.45
C GLY A 82 -15.15 4.57 11.04
N GLY A 83 -15.86 5.70 10.91
CA GLY A 83 -16.09 6.37 9.64
C GLY A 83 -14.79 6.85 8.98
N GLU A 84 -13.89 7.47 9.75
CA GLU A 84 -12.59 7.93 9.23
C GLU A 84 -11.70 6.76 8.78
N LEU A 85 -11.65 5.66 9.54
CA LEU A 85 -10.91 4.48 9.13
C LEU A 85 -11.48 3.83 7.87
N ARG A 86 -12.81 3.73 7.73
CA ARG A 86 -13.43 3.23 6.48
C ARG A 86 -13.05 4.08 5.26
N LYS A 87 -12.92 5.41 5.43
CA LYS A 87 -12.46 6.32 4.37
C LYS A 87 -11.00 6.03 4.00
N LEU A 88 -10.12 5.96 5.00
CA LEU A 88 -8.69 5.64 4.79
C LEU A 88 -8.51 4.29 4.11
N ILE A 89 -9.21 3.24 4.57
CA ILE A 89 -9.17 1.92 3.94
C ILE A 89 -9.62 1.99 2.48
N SER A 90 -10.71 2.72 2.19
CA SER A 90 -11.22 2.83 0.82
C SER A 90 -10.23 3.54 -0.11
N GLU A 91 -9.57 4.59 0.38
CA GLU A 91 -8.53 5.30 -0.36
C GLU A 91 -7.31 4.40 -0.62
N PHE A 92 -6.85 3.67 0.39
CA PHE A 92 -5.76 2.69 0.25
C PHE A 92 -6.10 1.63 -0.82
N LEU A 93 -7.29 1.03 -0.75
CA LEU A 93 -7.73 0.00 -1.71
C LEU A 93 -7.78 0.51 -3.15
N ILE A 94 -8.18 1.78 -3.35
CA ILE A 94 -8.19 2.40 -4.69
C ILE A 94 -6.76 2.60 -5.21
N MET A 95 -5.83 3.00 -4.34
CA MET A 95 -4.42 3.17 -4.69
C MET A 95 -3.76 1.83 -5.01
N ASP A 96 -4.01 0.82 -4.18
CA ASP A 96 -3.55 -0.56 -4.36
C ASP A 96 -4.05 -1.15 -5.69
N GLU A 97 -5.33 -1.02 -6.02
CA GLU A 97 -5.85 -1.53 -7.29
C GLU A 97 -5.15 -0.92 -8.51
N LYS A 98 -4.84 0.39 -8.45
CA LYS A 98 -4.06 1.06 -9.51
C LYS A 98 -2.64 0.53 -9.56
N PHE A 99 -2.02 0.27 -8.41
CA PHE A 99 -0.66 -0.25 -8.34
C PHE A 99 -0.55 -1.69 -8.83
N LEU A 100 -1.49 -2.56 -8.46
CA LEU A 100 -1.60 -3.94 -8.99
C LEU A 100 -1.65 -3.97 -10.52
N LYS A 101 -2.47 -3.11 -11.13
CA LYS A 101 -2.53 -2.98 -12.59
C LYS A 101 -1.18 -2.54 -13.18
N PHE A 102 -0.50 -1.62 -12.50
CA PHE A 102 0.82 -1.17 -12.91
C PHE A 102 1.91 -2.25 -12.74
N ILE A 103 1.84 -3.10 -11.72
CA ILE A 103 2.80 -4.22 -11.57
C ILE A 103 2.68 -5.20 -12.75
N GLU A 104 1.47 -5.43 -13.27
CA GLU A 104 1.29 -6.21 -14.51
C GLU A 104 1.89 -5.52 -15.76
N GLU A 105 1.98 -4.18 -15.78
CA GLU A 105 2.77 -3.46 -16.79
C GLU A 105 4.28 -3.69 -16.58
N LEU A 106 4.75 -3.60 -15.34
CA LEU A 106 6.16 -3.83 -14.99
C LEU A 106 6.64 -5.24 -15.37
N LYS A 107 5.81 -6.27 -15.23
CA LYS A 107 6.15 -7.64 -15.67
C LYS A 107 6.51 -7.72 -17.15
N LYS A 108 5.92 -6.86 -17.99
CA LYS A 108 6.18 -6.85 -19.44
C LYS A 108 7.52 -6.20 -19.81
N VAL A 109 8.18 -5.52 -18.88
CA VAL A 109 9.50 -4.90 -19.11
C VAL A 109 10.57 -5.94 -19.39
N ALA A 110 10.56 -7.06 -18.66
CA ALA A 110 11.53 -8.13 -18.80
C ALA A 110 10.85 -9.50 -18.64
N PRO A 111 10.06 -9.95 -19.64
CA PRO A 111 9.24 -11.15 -19.55
C PRO A 111 10.05 -12.43 -19.31
N GLU A 112 11.27 -12.50 -19.87
CA GLU A 112 12.15 -13.67 -19.76
C GLU A 112 13.08 -13.65 -18.54
N ASP A 113 13.14 -12.52 -17.82
CA ASP A 113 14.02 -12.40 -16.65
C ASP A 113 13.35 -12.98 -15.41
N LYS A 114 13.82 -14.15 -14.98
CA LYS A 114 13.26 -14.87 -13.83
C LYS A 114 13.30 -14.07 -12.54
N VAL A 115 14.39 -13.33 -12.27
CA VAL A 115 14.51 -12.54 -11.03
C VAL A 115 13.51 -11.41 -11.03
N TRP A 116 13.36 -10.72 -12.17
CA TRP A 116 12.36 -9.68 -12.37
C TRP A 116 10.93 -10.22 -12.21
N GLN A 117 10.61 -11.34 -12.87
CA GLN A 117 9.29 -11.97 -12.76
C GLN A 117 8.99 -12.41 -11.33
N THR A 118 9.96 -13.00 -10.62
CA THR A 118 9.80 -13.37 -9.21
C THR A 118 9.54 -12.15 -8.33
N LEU A 119 10.27 -11.05 -8.53
CA LEU A 119 10.05 -9.82 -7.74
C LEU A 119 8.64 -9.24 -8.00
N MET A 120 8.23 -9.12 -9.26
CA MET A 120 6.89 -8.59 -9.57
C MET A 120 5.78 -9.52 -9.08
N GLY A 121 6.00 -10.83 -9.17
CA GLY A 121 5.09 -11.83 -8.59
C GLY A 121 4.94 -11.67 -7.08
N HIS A 122 6.05 -11.47 -6.37
CA HIS A 122 6.04 -11.21 -4.94
C HIS A 122 5.27 -9.94 -4.58
N PHE A 123 5.46 -8.85 -5.33
CA PHE A 123 4.67 -7.63 -5.12
C PHE A 123 3.17 -7.88 -5.31
N ILE A 124 2.77 -8.62 -6.35
CA ILE A 124 1.35 -8.98 -6.56
C ILE A 124 0.80 -9.80 -5.39
N GLU A 125 1.56 -10.77 -4.90
CA GLU A 125 1.15 -11.61 -3.76
C GLU A 125 0.91 -10.77 -2.50
N GLU A 126 1.85 -9.87 -2.18
CA GLU A 126 1.71 -8.96 -1.04
C GLU A 126 0.52 -8.02 -1.21
N GLN A 127 0.41 -7.35 -2.37
CA GLN A 127 -0.68 -6.40 -2.67
C GLN A 127 -2.05 -7.08 -2.67
N THR A 128 -2.13 -8.32 -3.16
CA THR A 128 -3.36 -9.13 -3.10
C THR A 128 -3.70 -9.54 -1.67
N PHE A 129 -2.70 -9.92 -0.87
CA PHE A 129 -2.89 -10.29 0.53
C PHE A 129 -3.46 -9.11 1.33
N MET A 130 -2.82 -7.95 1.25
CA MET A 130 -3.25 -6.77 1.98
C MET A 130 -4.60 -6.23 1.50
N LYS A 131 -4.90 -6.33 0.19
CA LYS A 131 -6.22 -5.97 -0.35
C LYS A 131 -7.31 -6.75 0.37
N LYS A 132 -7.15 -8.08 0.45
CA LYS A 132 -8.10 -8.95 1.14
C LYS A 132 -8.18 -8.60 2.63
N LEU A 133 -7.05 -8.39 3.29
CA LEU A 133 -7.01 -7.96 4.68
C LEU A 133 -7.83 -6.68 4.89
N PHE A 134 -7.66 -5.66 4.06
CA PHE A 134 -8.36 -4.39 4.22
C PHE A 134 -9.83 -4.45 3.83
N GLU A 135 -10.20 -5.28 2.84
CA GLU A 135 -11.61 -5.59 2.57
C GLU A 135 -12.28 -6.22 3.81
N ASP A 136 -11.63 -7.19 4.44
CA ASP A 136 -12.12 -7.85 5.66
C ASP A 136 -12.18 -6.89 6.86
N LEU A 137 -11.15 -6.05 7.05
CA LEU A 137 -11.12 -5.05 8.14
C LEU A 137 -12.19 -3.98 7.94
N LYS A 138 -12.46 -3.55 6.70
CA LYS A 138 -13.49 -2.54 6.39
C LYS A 138 -14.88 -3.01 6.78
N LEU A 139 -15.19 -4.29 6.60
CA LEU A 139 -16.48 -4.89 6.99
C LEU A 139 -16.68 -4.97 8.51
N GLN A 140 -15.60 -4.96 9.28
CA GLN A 140 -15.62 -5.05 10.74
C GLN A 140 -15.72 -3.70 11.44
N MET A 141 -15.69 -2.60 10.67
CA MET A 141 -15.87 -1.26 11.22
C MET A 141 -17.34 -0.93 11.21
N ASP A 142 -17.88 -0.48 12.35
CA ASP A 142 -19.22 0.11 12.53
C ASP A 142 -19.21 1.64 12.35
#